data_AF-A0A930AG75-F1
#
_entry.id   AF-A0A930AG75-F1
#
_cell.length_a   1.000
_cell.length_b   1.000
_cell.length_c   1.000
_cell.angle_alpha   90.00
_cell.angle_beta   90.00
_cell.angle_gamma   90.00
#
_symmetry.space_group_name_H-M   'P 1'
#
loop_
_entity.id
_entity.type
_entity.pdbx_description
1 polymer ?
#
loop_
_entity_poly.entity_id
_entity_poly.type
_entity_poly.pdbx_seq_one_letter_code
_entity_poly.pdbx_strand_id
1 'polypeptide(L)'
;MGVKYSAQESQELIQAMTNNLQVANEVTDRLSSGCDHLISSLDSGELTGAAYTAGKGLFTEIIIPSIKKLQAAIDDIQLELTSYEHADAQVSGYGDLDLDQLKELKKLREEQLAIVEAQIQARENLLNQIKDLFTLNWGKAFSEKTILYNTKSQIESGIQDLDDKIEKLEFFVSQVSQYFSDSLEVLGLAIQGATQLSKVIVDSDGNYYANGVDMSWAKKMKEQKIESIKYDSSKKTKDLHKEYQSILDKLEKGKELSDKEFETLESYARRYPKVQLPEIVTNKLTTEAANRANLEKLQEKVEKIKKSDKTSTEKANLIVKAYEDYLFYNNREAFEEYWKKRKKMGDDWGKEDPIIQDKMNDIEKEFYKSLTSKINIKVVTQNMGNDVLDVKNLEDVKKGELIQRGRSIWKSPGDNGRIDSSIAIGNKIGDNGTFIDLVNSNKPLDLKNRVYREDYPFSIWGRQWEEGMESDYLGNYLFGYVGKGYLESSDEYLKIGAGAAQGLSDKDAIKYINNVINGNYGDNPGDAKMIQDGINDYKESYK
;
A
#
# COMPACT_ATOMS: atom_id res chain seq x y z
N MET A 1 -14.15 25.10 3.95
CA MET A 1 -14.80 25.08 5.28
C MET A 1 -14.17 23.93 6.05
N GLY A 2 -13.75 24.16 7.29
CA GLY A 2 -13.13 23.12 8.14
C GLY A 2 -14.13 22.07 8.62
N VAL A 3 -13.62 20.97 9.17
CA VAL A 3 -14.42 19.86 9.72
C VAL A 3 -15.12 20.31 10.99
N LYS A 4 -16.44 20.08 11.06
CA LYS A 4 -17.27 20.32 12.24
C LYS A 4 -18.11 19.09 12.55
N TYR A 5 -18.32 18.84 13.83
CA TYR A 5 -19.16 17.76 14.34
C TYR A 5 -20.10 18.33 15.40
N SER A 6 -21.36 17.93 15.37
CA SER A 6 -22.31 18.14 16.45
C SER A 6 -22.93 16.81 16.87
N ALA A 7 -22.87 16.52 18.16
CA ALA A 7 -23.49 15.32 18.71
C ALA A 7 -25.01 15.32 18.50
N GLN A 8 -25.65 16.50 18.58
CA GLN A 8 -27.08 16.63 18.35
C GLN A 8 -27.43 16.36 16.88
N GLU A 9 -26.76 17.03 15.94
CA GLU A 9 -27.01 16.83 14.49
C GLU A 9 -26.76 15.38 14.07
N SER A 10 -25.76 14.74 14.67
CA SER A 10 -25.46 13.32 14.42
C SER A 10 -26.58 12.39 14.90
N GLN A 11 -27.15 12.64 16.10
CA GLN A 11 -28.30 11.86 16.57
C GLN A 11 -29.55 12.10 15.74
N GLU A 12 -29.79 13.35 15.32
CA GLU A 12 -30.90 13.69 14.43
C GLU A 12 -30.76 12.98 13.08
N LEU A 13 -29.55 12.91 12.52
CA LEU A 13 -29.24 12.15 11.31
C LEU A 13 -29.54 10.66 11.49
N ILE A 14 -29.04 10.04 12.56
CA ILE A 14 -29.26 8.61 12.85
C ILE A 14 -30.76 8.30 12.94
N GLN A 15 -31.51 9.12 13.67
CA GLN A 15 -32.95 8.94 13.84
C GLN A 15 -33.70 9.13 12.52
N ALA A 16 -33.36 10.16 11.74
CA ALA A 16 -33.98 10.43 10.45
C ALA A 16 -33.70 9.30 9.44
N MET A 17 -32.46 8.84 9.35
CA MET A 17 -32.08 7.74 8.47
C MET A 17 -32.77 6.43 8.87
N THR A 18 -32.84 6.12 10.17
CA THR A 18 -33.55 4.93 10.67
C THR A 18 -35.02 4.93 10.24
N ASN A 19 -35.71 6.06 10.43
CA ASN A 19 -37.11 6.20 10.02
C ASN A 19 -37.27 6.09 8.50
N ASN A 20 -36.38 6.73 7.73
CA ASN A 20 -36.43 6.68 6.27
C ASN A 20 -36.15 5.28 5.73
N LEU A 21 -35.24 4.53 6.36
CA LEU A 21 -34.95 3.13 6.00
C LEU A 21 -36.15 2.22 6.25
N GLN A 22 -36.88 2.41 7.36
CA GLN A 22 -38.12 1.67 7.60
C GLN A 22 -39.12 1.90 6.46
N VAL A 23 -39.35 3.16 6.10
CA VAL A 23 -40.26 3.51 4.99
C VAL A 23 -39.76 2.95 3.66
N ALA A 24 -38.46 3.03 3.38
CA ALA A 24 -37.86 2.51 2.15
C ALA A 24 -38.02 0.99 2.03
N ASN A 25 -37.82 0.25 3.12
CA ASN A 25 -38.07 -1.19 3.19
C ASN A 25 -39.55 -1.51 2.91
N GLU A 26 -40.48 -0.85 3.59
CA GLU A 26 -41.92 -1.05 3.36
C GLU A 26 -42.33 -0.78 1.90
N VAL A 27 -41.81 0.30 1.30
CA VAL A 27 -42.09 0.65 -0.10
C VAL A 27 -41.51 -0.38 -1.05
N THR A 28 -40.25 -0.78 -0.87
CA THR A 28 -39.59 -1.72 -1.78
C THR A 28 -40.15 -3.14 -1.67
N ASP A 29 -40.54 -3.60 -0.48
CA ASP A 29 -41.22 -4.88 -0.28
C ASP A 29 -42.59 -4.91 -0.95
N ARG A 30 -43.35 -3.81 -0.85
CA ARG A 30 -44.64 -3.68 -1.54
C ARG A 30 -44.47 -3.65 -3.05
N LEU A 31 -43.47 -2.95 -3.57
CA LEU A 31 -43.15 -2.93 -4.99
C LEU A 31 -42.76 -4.33 -5.49
N SER A 32 -41.89 -5.03 -4.75
CA SER A 32 -41.49 -6.40 -5.09
C SER A 32 -42.70 -7.34 -5.10
N SER A 33 -43.49 -7.34 -4.02
CA SER A 33 -44.69 -8.19 -3.90
C SER A 33 -45.73 -7.90 -5.00
N GLY A 34 -45.92 -6.62 -5.33
CA GLY A 34 -46.81 -6.21 -6.42
C GLY A 34 -46.31 -6.68 -7.79
N CYS A 35 -44.99 -6.62 -8.03
CA CYS A 35 -44.38 -7.16 -9.24
C CYS A 35 -44.55 -8.69 -9.31
N ASP A 36 -44.28 -9.41 -8.23
CA ASP A 36 -44.44 -10.87 -8.19
C ASP A 36 -45.88 -11.29 -8.48
N HIS A 37 -46.86 -10.59 -7.89
CA HIS A 37 -48.28 -10.81 -8.18
C HIS A 37 -48.62 -10.53 -9.65
N LEU A 38 -48.11 -9.43 -10.22
CA LEU A 38 -48.32 -9.10 -11.63
C LEU A 38 -47.75 -10.17 -12.55
N ILE A 39 -46.51 -10.61 -12.33
CA ILE A 39 -45.87 -11.65 -13.13
C ILE A 39 -46.63 -12.98 -13.02
N SER A 40 -47.04 -13.38 -11.82
CA SER A 40 -47.86 -14.57 -11.59
C SER A 40 -49.20 -14.50 -12.35
N SER A 41 -49.85 -13.35 -12.36
CA SER A 41 -51.11 -13.13 -13.10
C SER A 41 -50.94 -13.17 -14.61
N LEU A 42 -49.76 -12.79 -15.12
CA LEU A 42 -49.43 -12.90 -16.54
C LEU A 42 -49.05 -14.34 -16.92
N ASP A 43 -48.44 -15.08 -15.99
CA ASP A 43 -48.05 -16.48 -16.16
C ASP A 43 -49.22 -17.47 -16.08
N SER A 44 -50.32 -17.09 -15.42
CA SER A 44 -51.54 -17.91 -15.35
C SER A 44 -52.21 -18.10 -16.73
N GLY A 45 -51.90 -17.25 -17.71
CA GLY A 45 -52.51 -17.25 -19.03
C GLY A 45 -53.90 -16.60 -19.08
N GLU A 46 -54.36 -15.97 -18.00
CA GLU A 46 -55.63 -15.21 -17.99
C GLU A 46 -55.52 -13.89 -18.75
N LEU A 47 -54.32 -13.27 -18.77
CA LEU A 47 -54.02 -12.04 -19.47
C LEU A 47 -53.06 -12.34 -20.64
N THR A 48 -53.57 -12.29 -21.87
CA THR A 48 -52.82 -12.68 -23.08
C THR A 48 -52.87 -11.61 -24.16
N GLY A 49 -51.86 -11.58 -25.03
CA GLY A 49 -51.73 -10.60 -26.11
C GLY A 49 -50.39 -9.88 -26.08
N ALA A 50 -50.04 -9.22 -27.19
CA ALA A 50 -48.72 -8.61 -27.38
C ALA A 50 -48.38 -7.54 -26.32
N ALA A 51 -49.36 -6.72 -25.92
CA ALA A 51 -49.19 -5.72 -24.85
C ALA A 51 -48.87 -6.34 -23.48
N TYR A 52 -49.52 -7.44 -23.13
CA TYR A 52 -49.23 -8.16 -21.89
C TYR A 52 -47.85 -8.82 -21.93
N THR A 53 -47.44 -9.37 -23.08
CA THR A 53 -46.09 -9.93 -23.27
C THR A 53 -45.01 -8.84 -23.15
N ALA A 54 -45.19 -7.69 -23.77
CA ALA A 54 -44.24 -6.59 -23.70
C ALA A 54 -44.15 -5.97 -22.30
N GLY A 55 -45.29 -5.79 -21.63
CA GLY A 55 -45.33 -5.37 -20.22
C GLY A 55 -44.59 -6.37 -19.32
N LYS A 56 -44.81 -7.67 -19.51
CA LYS A 56 -44.05 -8.71 -18.81
C LYS A 56 -42.54 -8.56 -19.01
N GLY A 57 -42.09 -8.33 -20.24
CA GLY A 57 -40.67 -8.09 -20.57
C GLY A 57 -40.10 -6.89 -19.82
N LEU A 58 -40.78 -5.74 -19.87
CA LEU A 58 -40.36 -4.52 -19.16
C LEU A 58 -40.20 -4.77 -17.64
N PHE A 59 -41.14 -5.48 -17.03
CA PHE A 59 -41.06 -5.79 -15.61
C PHE A 59 -39.95 -6.78 -15.27
N THR A 60 -39.85 -7.87 -16.01
CA THR A 60 -38.88 -8.95 -15.71
C THR A 60 -37.44 -8.58 -16.02
N GLU A 61 -37.19 -7.82 -17.09
CA GLU A 61 -35.84 -7.50 -17.54
C GLU A 61 -35.29 -6.19 -16.94
N ILE A 62 -36.17 -5.25 -16.57
CA ILE A 62 -35.76 -3.91 -16.13
C ILE A 62 -36.27 -3.60 -14.73
N ILE A 63 -37.58 -3.59 -14.48
CA ILE A 63 -38.14 -3.07 -13.22
C ILE A 63 -37.79 -3.95 -12.03
N ILE A 64 -38.02 -5.27 -12.11
CA ILE A 64 -37.75 -6.21 -11.01
C ILE A 64 -36.26 -6.23 -10.63
N PRO A 65 -35.31 -6.36 -11.59
CA PRO A 65 -33.88 -6.27 -11.26
C PRO A 65 -33.50 -4.94 -10.61
N SER A 66 -34.13 -3.83 -11.03
CA SER A 66 -33.89 -2.50 -10.46
C SER A 66 -34.41 -2.39 -9.02
N ILE A 67 -35.58 -2.95 -8.72
CA ILE A 67 -36.12 -3.03 -7.36
C ILE A 67 -35.20 -3.87 -6.46
N LYS A 68 -34.76 -5.05 -6.93
CA LYS A 68 -33.83 -5.90 -6.18
C LYS A 68 -32.51 -5.18 -5.90
N LYS A 69 -32.01 -4.41 -6.86
CA LYS A 69 -30.80 -3.60 -6.68
C LYS A 69 -31.01 -2.47 -5.66
N LEU A 70 -32.16 -1.83 -5.69
CA LEU A 70 -32.55 -0.82 -4.70
C LEU A 70 -32.67 -1.42 -3.29
N GLN A 71 -33.27 -2.60 -3.14
CA GLN A 71 -33.33 -3.32 -1.85
C GLN A 71 -31.92 -3.58 -1.31
N ALA A 72 -31.01 -4.10 -2.15
CA ALA A 72 -29.61 -4.32 -1.75
C ALA A 72 -28.90 -3.02 -1.31
N ALA A 73 -29.22 -1.87 -1.91
CA ALA A 73 -28.67 -0.58 -1.49
C ALA A 73 -29.29 -0.08 -0.17
N ILE A 74 -30.57 -0.37 0.09
CA ILE A 74 -31.22 -0.05 1.36
C ILE A 74 -30.62 -0.91 2.50
N ASP A 75 -30.44 -2.21 2.27
CA ASP A 75 -29.79 -3.14 3.20
C ASP A 75 -28.37 -2.66 3.55
N ASP A 76 -27.63 -2.21 2.54
CA ASP A 76 -26.28 -1.68 2.68
C ASP A 76 -26.23 -0.38 3.49
N ILE A 77 -27.12 0.59 3.20
CA ILE A 77 -27.26 1.82 4.01
C ILE A 77 -27.59 1.48 5.45
N GLN A 78 -28.43 0.47 5.70
CA GLN A 78 -28.74 0.05 7.07
C GLN A 78 -27.50 -0.49 7.80
N LEU A 79 -26.68 -1.32 7.13
CA LEU A 79 -25.43 -1.84 7.69
C LEU A 79 -24.41 -0.73 7.95
N GLU A 80 -24.28 0.20 7.02
CA GLU A 80 -23.37 1.34 7.14
C GLU A 80 -23.85 2.37 8.17
N LEU A 81 -25.17 2.50 8.38
CA LEU A 81 -25.73 3.33 9.45
C LEU A 81 -25.37 2.78 10.83
N THR A 82 -25.44 1.46 11.03
CA THR A 82 -24.92 0.84 12.27
C THR A 82 -23.42 1.10 12.44
N SER A 83 -22.65 1.14 11.35
CA SER A 83 -21.22 1.48 11.40
C SER A 83 -21.00 2.96 11.74
N TYR A 84 -21.82 3.84 11.20
CA TYR A 84 -21.85 5.27 11.56
C TYR A 84 -22.16 5.46 13.05
N GLU A 85 -23.17 4.79 13.60
CA GLU A 85 -23.51 4.83 15.02
C GLU A 85 -22.33 4.40 15.92
N HIS A 86 -21.60 3.36 15.52
CA HIS A 86 -20.40 2.93 16.25
C HIS A 86 -19.27 3.96 16.20
N ALA A 87 -19.08 4.62 15.05
CA ALA A 87 -18.12 5.72 14.92
C ALA A 87 -18.55 6.94 15.74
N ASP A 88 -19.83 7.32 15.67
CA ASP A 88 -20.43 8.43 16.43
C ASP A 88 -20.24 8.25 17.93
N ALA A 89 -20.47 7.03 18.46
CA ALA A 89 -20.29 6.73 19.87
C ALA A 89 -18.87 6.99 20.40
N GLN A 90 -17.86 7.10 19.52
CA GLN A 90 -16.49 7.44 19.93
C GLN A 90 -16.28 8.94 20.16
N VAL A 91 -17.08 9.79 19.53
CA VAL A 91 -16.90 11.25 19.47
C VAL A 91 -18.05 12.02 20.13
N SER A 92 -19.26 11.46 20.19
CA SER A 92 -20.46 12.13 20.72
C SER A 92 -20.36 12.58 22.17
N GLY A 93 -19.57 11.87 22.98
CA GLY A 93 -19.30 12.25 24.38
C GLY A 93 -18.62 13.62 24.55
N TYR A 94 -18.08 14.22 23.49
CA TYR A 94 -17.44 15.53 23.53
C TYR A 94 -18.36 16.70 23.14
N GLY A 95 -19.58 16.42 22.69
CA GLY A 95 -20.52 17.46 22.22
C GLY A 95 -20.10 18.03 20.86
N ASP A 96 -20.14 19.34 20.72
CA ASP A 96 -19.81 20.03 19.48
C ASP A 96 -18.30 20.25 19.35
N LEU A 97 -17.74 19.89 18.20
CA LEU A 97 -16.31 19.99 17.90
C LEU A 97 -16.09 20.74 16.58
N ASP A 98 -15.15 21.68 16.59
CA ASP A 98 -14.67 22.38 15.40
C ASP A 98 -13.15 22.14 15.29
N LEU A 99 -12.73 21.41 14.25
CA LEU A 99 -11.35 20.95 14.11
C LEU A 99 -10.35 22.11 14.04
N ASP A 100 -10.71 23.18 13.34
CA ASP A 100 -9.84 24.35 13.17
C ASP A 100 -9.65 25.06 14.53
N GLN A 101 -10.74 25.22 15.29
CA GLN A 101 -10.68 25.81 16.64
C GLN A 101 -9.89 24.95 17.62
N LEU A 102 -10.06 23.62 17.57
CA LEU A 102 -9.29 22.70 18.42
C LEU A 102 -7.79 22.79 18.14
N LYS A 103 -7.40 22.82 16.85
CA LYS A 103 -5.99 22.95 16.44
C LYS A 103 -5.40 24.31 16.84
N GLU A 104 -6.14 25.39 16.65
CA GLU A 104 -5.71 26.74 17.07
C GLU A 104 -5.53 26.82 18.59
N LEU A 105 -6.48 26.28 19.36
CA LEU A 105 -6.40 26.25 20.82
C LEU A 105 -5.25 25.37 21.31
N LYS A 106 -5.00 24.22 20.68
CA LYS A 106 -3.86 23.34 20.98
C LYS A 106 -2.55 24.12 20.81
N LYS A 107 -2.38 24.79 19.68
CA LYS A 107 -1.19 25.60 19.39
C LYS A 107 -0.98 26.68 20.47
N LEU A 108 -2.04 27.39 20.86
CA LEU A 108 -1.96 28.40 21.93
C LEU A 108 -1.52 27.78 23.26
N ARG A 109 -2.00 26.58 23.61
CA ARG A 109 -1.61 25.86 24.83
C ARG A 109 -0.15 25.40 24.79
N GLU A 110 0.34 24.92 23.64
CA GLU A 110 1.75 24.56 23.44
C GLU A 110 2.67 25.78 23.60
N GLU A 111 2.27 26.95 23.08
CA GLU A 111 2.98 28.21 23.29
C GLU A 111 3.00 28.63 24.78
N GLN A 112 1.88 28.48 25.50
CA GLN A 112 1.82 28.71 26.94
C GLN A 112 2.73 27.75 27.73
N LEU A 113 2.76 26.47 27.34
CA LEU A 113 3.61 25.47 27.96
C LEU A 113 5.09 25.88 27.84
N ALA A 114 5.53 26.25 26.64
CA ALA A 114 6.91 26.68 26.40
C ALA A 114 7.30 27.90 27.26
N ILE A 115 6.39 28.86 27.45
CA ILE A 115 6.61 30.02 28.33
C ILE A 115 6.77 29.57 29.80
N VAL A 116 5.88 28.68 30.29
CA VAL A 116 5.94 28.18 31.67
C VAL A 116 7.22 27.36 31.90
N GLU A 117 7.62 26.54 30.93
CA GLU A 117 8.87 25.77 30.99
C GLU A 117 10.11 26.67 31.03
N ALA A 118 10.15 27.72 30.19
CA ALA A 118 11.23 28.70 30.22
C ALA A 118 11.31 29.43 31.56
N GLN A 119 10.17 29.74 32.18
CA GLN A 119 10.12 30.34 33.53
C GLN A 119 10.63 29.37 34.61
N ILE A 120 10.24 28.10 34.55
CA ILE A 120 10.75 27.06 35.45
C ILE A 120 12.28 26.94 35.30
N GLN A 121 12.77 26.84 34.07
CA GLN A 121 14.20 26.69 33.79
C GLN A 121 15.02 27.91 34.25
N ALA A 122 14.54 29.13 33.98
CA ALA A 122 15.20 30.35 34.44
C ALA A 122 15.29 30.41 35.97
N ARG A 123 14.23 29.98 36.67
CA ARG A 123 14.20 29.90 38.14
C ARG A 123 15.12 28.82 38.70
N GLU A 124 15.19 27.66 38.05
CA GLU A 124 16.10 26.58 38.44
C GLU A 124 17.57 26.98 38.25
N ASN A 125 17.89 27.63 37.13
CA ASN A 125 19.21 28.19 36.89
C ASN A 125 19.58 29.25 37.93
N LEU A 126 18.65 30.13 38.30
CA LEU A 126 18.86 31.14 39.35
C LEU A 126 19.09 30.49 40.72
N LEU A 127 18.27 29.51 41.11
CA LEU A 127 18.45 28.77 42.36
C LEU A 127 19.80 28.04 42.40
N ASN A 128 20.25 27.47 41.28
CA ASN A 128 21.54 26.79 41.17
C ASN A 128 22.75 27.74 41.22
N GLN A 129 22.56 29.04 40.92
CA GLN A 129 23.64 30.05 40.89
C GLN A 129 23.82 30.80 42.22
N ILE A 130 22.84 30.75 43.13
CA ILE A 130 22.89 31.50 44.39
C ILE A 130 23.76 30.76 45.42
N LYS A 131 24.90 31.35 45.78
CA LYS A 131 25.87 30.81 46.75
C LYS A 131 25.51 31.04 48.22
N ASP A 132 24.58 31.95 48.52
CA ASP A 132 24.27 32.35 49.89
C ASP A 132 22.76 32.18 50.20
N LEU A 133 22.43 31.15 50.99
CA LEU A 133 21.06 30.72 51.28
C LEU A 133 20.24 31.68 52.15
N PHE A 134 20.89 32.65 52.82
CA PHE A 134 20.27 33.51 53.84
C PHE A 134 19.48 34.71 53.29
N THR A 135 19.61 35.04 52.00
CA THR A 135 18.95 36.21 51.38
C THR A 135 17.67 35.87 50.62
N LEU A 136 17.35 34.59 50.45
CA LEU A 136 16.24 34.12 49.61
C LEU A 136 14.97 33.94 50.46
N ASN A 137 13.85 34.54 50.02
CA ASN A 137 12.54 34.31 50.65
C ASN A 137 11.99 32.94 50.22
N TRP A 138 12.40 31.89 50.94
CA TRP A 138 12.08 30.50 50.66
C TRP A 138 10.57 30.22 50.58
N GLY A 139 9.74 30.84 51.42
CA GLY A 139 8.28 30.66 51.38
C GLY A 139 7.66 31.14 50.05
N LYS A 140 8.14 32.26 49.52
CA LYS A 140 7.74 32.78 48.20
C LYS A 140 8.31 31.94 47.05
N ALA A 141 9.57 31.52 47.15
CA ALA A 141 10.23 30.71 46.12
C ALA A 141 9.61 29.30 45.98
N PHE A 142 9.26 28.64 47.09
CA PHE A 142 8.62 27.31 47.07
C PHE A 142 7.16 27.38 46.59
N SER A 143 6.38 28.37 47.06
CA SER A 143 4.99 28.55 46.61
C SER A 143 4.88 28.86 45.11
N GLU A 144 5.71 29.76 44.59
CA GLU A 144 5.74 30.07 43.15
C GLU A 144 6.22 28.89 42.30
N LYS A 145 7.15 28.07 42.81
CA LYS A 145 7.56 26.82 42.15
C LYS A 145 6.39 25.84 42.07
N THR A 146 5.66 25.60 43.16
CA THR A 146 4.49 24.72 43.15
C THR A 146 3.40 25.22 42.19
N ILE A 147 3.14 26.52 42.15
CA ILE A 147 2.16 27.12 41.22
C ILE A 147 2.57 26.89 39.76
N LEU A 148 3.84 27.10 39.39
CA LEU A 148 4.32 26.90 38.03
C LEU A 148 4.27 25.44 37.59
N TYR A 149 4.66 24.49 38.46
CA TYR A 149 4.57 23.07 38.16
C TYR A 149 3.12 22.57 38.06
N ASN A 150 2.22 23.07 38.91
CA ASN A 150 0.79 22.79 38.79
C ASN A 150 0.21 23.38 37.49
N THR A 151 0.62 24.61 37.14
CA THR A 151 0.20 25.26 35.88
C THR A 151 0.69 24.48 34.67
N LYS A 152 1.97 24.05 34.67
CA LYS A 152 2.53 23.16 33.65
C LYS A 152 1.69 21.89 33.50
N SER A 153 1.43 21.18 34.60
CA SER A 153 0.63 19.95 34.59
C SER A 153 -0.80 20.18 34.07
N GLN A 154 -1.43 21.31 34.40
CA GLN A 154 -2.74 21.67 33.87
C GLN A 154 -2.72 21.97 32.36
N ILE A 155 -1.67 22.66 31.87
CA ILE A 155 -1.50 22.92 30.44
C ILE A 155 -1.24 21.62 29.70
N GLU A 156 -0.36 20.75 30.19
CA GLU A 156 -0.09 19.43 29.60
C GLU A 156 -1.34 18.58 29.52
N SER A 157 -2.12 18.51 30.62
CA SER A 157 -3.41 17.80 30.63
C SER A 157 -4.41 18.41 29.65
N GLY A 158 -4.41 19.74 29.48
CA GLY A 158 -5.27 20.42 28.52
C GLY A 158 -4.86 20.16 27.07
N ILE A 159 -3.56 20.11 26.77
CA ILE A 159 -3.05 19.72 25.44
C ILE A 159 -3.45 18.28 25.14
N GLN A 160 -3.31 17.37 26.10
CA GLN A 160 -3.69 15.96 25.93
C GLN A 160 -5.20 15.81 25.65
N ASP A 161 -6.07 16.54 26.34
CA ASP A 161 -7.52 16.53 26.05
C ASP A 161 -7.84 17.05 24.64
N LEU A 162 -7.11 18.07 24.17
CA LEU A 162 -7.26 18.59 22.80
C LEU A 162 -6.76 17.58 21.76
N ASP A 163 -5.64 16.91 22.03
CA ASP A 163 -5.10 15.85 21.19
C ASP A 163 -6.09 14.69 21.05
N ASP A 164 -6.66 14.22 22.16
CA ASP A 164 -7.64 13.14 22.17
C ASP A 164 -8.90 13.52 21.36
N LYS A 165 -9.37 14.77 21.46
CA LYS A 165 -10.51 15.28 20.69
C LYS A 165 -10.21 15.37 19.20
N ILE A 166 -9.05 15.92 18.84
CA ILE A 166 -8.61 16.03 17.44
C ILE A 166 -8.48 14.64 16.83
N GLU A 167 -7.79 13.71 17.50
CA GLU A 167 -7.62 12.33 17.03
C GLU A 167 -8.96 11.64 16.78
N LYS A 168 -9.89 11.73 17.74
CA LYS A 168 -11.19 11.07 17.60
C LYS A 168 -12.05 11.70 16.52
N LEU A 169 -12.01 13.03 16.35
CA LEU A 169 -12.74 13.72 15.30
C LEU A 169 -12.19 13.39 13.92
N GLU A 170 -10.87 13.47 13.73
CA GLU A 170 -10.24 13.13 12.45
C GLU A 170 -10.43 11.63 12.11
N PHE A 171 -10.37 10.75 13.11
CA PHE A 171 -10.66 9.33 12.93
C PHE A 171 -12.12 9.12 12.54
N PHE A 172 -13.07 9.75 13.22
CA PHE A 172 -14.49 9.70 12.89
C PHE A 172 -14.72 10.10 11.43
N VAL A 173 -14.18 11.25 11.00
CA VAL A 173 -14.28 11.72 9.61
C VAL A 173 -13.74 10.69 8.63
N SER A 174 -12.59 10.08 8.93
CA SER A 174 -11.99 9.06 8.05
C SER A 174 -12.88 7.83 7.87
N GLN A 175 -13.62 7.42 8.91
CA GLN A 175 -14.56 6.30 8.83
C GLN A 175 -15.80 6.69 8.03
N VAL A 176 -16.47 7.79 8.41
CA VAL A 176 -17.81 8.12 7.87
C VAL A 176 -17.78 8.62 6.44
N SER A 177 -16.66 9.20 5.98
CA SER A 177 -16.51 9.66 4.59
C SER A 177 -16.63 8.53 3.57
N GLN A 178 -16.53 7.27 4.01
CA GLN A 178 -16.58 6.11 3.14
C GLN A 178 -17.99 5.56 2.93
N TYR A 179 -18.92 5.86 3.85
CA TYR A 179 -20.25 5.29 3.88
C TYR A 179 -21.18 5.92 2.83
N PHE A 180 -22.21 5.16 2.48
CA PHE A 180 -23.41 5.48 1.72
C PHE A 180 -23.23 5.86 0.25
N SER A 181 -22.05 6.31 -0.17
CA SER A 181 -21.86 6.94 -1.49
C SER A 181 -22.35 6.09 -2.67
N ASP A 182 -22.06 4.79 -2.68
CA ASP A 182 -22.43 3.86 -3.74
C ASP A 182 -23.89 3.44 -3.67
N SER A 183 -24.42 3.25 -2.47
CA SER A 183 -25.84 3.00 -2.26
C SER A 183 -26.71 4.22 -2.63
N LEU A 184 -26.27 5.44 -2.32
CA LEU A 184 -26.92 6.68 -2.74
C LEU A 184 -26.90 6.86 -4.27
N GLU A 185 -25.86 6.39 -4.95
CA GLU A 185 -25.83 6.35 -6.42
C GLU A 185 -26.92 5.42 -6.97
N VAL A 186 -27.10 4.24 -6.37
CA VAL A 186 -28.21 3.33 -6.71
C VAL A 186 -29.58 3.98 -6.47
N LEU A 187 -29.77 4.66 -5.34
CA LEU A 187 -31.01 5.39 -5.05
C LEU A 187 -31.26 6.49 -6.09
N GLY A 188 -30.23 7.25 -6.46
CA GLY A 188 -30.30 8.26 -7.52
C GLY A 188 -30.69 7.67 -8.88
N LEU A 189 -30.11 6.52 -9.24
CA LEU A 189 -30.48 5.77 -10.45
C LEU A 189 -31.91 5.23 -10.39
N ALA A 190 -32.39 4.80 -9.22
CA ALA A 190 -33.76 4.36 -9.04
C ALA A 190 -34.77 5.50 -9.24
N ILE A 191 -34.47 6.70 -8.72
CA ILE A 191 -35.28 7.91 -8.93
C ILE A 191 -35.31 8.29 -10.41
N GLN A 192 -34.15 8.26 -11.08
CA GLN A 192 -34.07 8.46 -12.53
C GLN A 192 -34.92 7.43 -13.27
N GLY A 193 -34.79 6.15 -12.92
CA GLY A 193 -35.55 5.07 -13.54
C GLY A 193 -37.06 5.25 -13.38
N ALA A 194 -37.54 5.53 -12.17
CA ALA A 194 -38.95 5.80 -11.92
C ALA A 194 -39.46 6.99 -12.75
N THR A 195 -38.68 8.07 -12.83
CA THR A 195 -39.01 9.27 -13.62
C THR A 195 -39.09 8.96 -15.11
N GLN A 196 -38.16 8.17 -15.64
CA GLN A 196 -38.13 7.81 -17.06
C GLN A 196 -39.24 6.81 -17.42
N LEU A 197 -39.47 5.80 -16.58
CA LEU A 197 -40.54 4.81 -16.75
C LEU A 197 -41.93 5.45 -16.73
N SER A 198 -42.14 6.52 -15.95
CA SER A 198 -43.41 7.26 -15.92
C SER A 198 -43.79 7.89 -17.27
N LYS A 199 -42.83 8.04 -18.19
CA LYS A 199 -43.01 8.62 -19.52
C LYS A 199 -43.20 7.56 -20.61
N VAL A 200 -43.00 6.28 -20.28
CA VAL A 200 -43.14 5.19 -21.25
C VAL A 200 -44.61 4.99 -21.57
N ILE A 201 -44.93 5.01 -22.87
CA ILE A 201 -46.27 4.74 -23.38
C ILE A 201 -46.26 3.37 -24.04
N VAL A 202 -47.22 2.52 -23.68
CA VAL A 202 -47.44 1.22 -24.31
C VAL A 202 -48.68 1.31 -25.19
N ASP A 203 -48.55 0.97 -26.48
CA ASP A 203 -49.72 0.89 -27.37
C ASP A 203 -50.47 -0.45 -27.25
N SER A 204 -51.62 -0.52 -27.92
CA SER A 204 -52.46 -1.72 -28.00
C SER A 204 -51.79 -2.91 -28.69
N ASP A 205 -50.73 -2.66 -29.47
CA ASP A 205 -49.96 -3.69 -30.18
C ASP A 205 -48.79 -4.22 -29.33
N GLY A 206 -48.59 -3.66 -28.14
CA GLY A 206 -47.52 -4.03 -27.22
C GLY A 206 -46.16 -3.45 -27.54
N ASN A 207 -46.10 -2.38 -28.32
CA ASN A 207 -44.89 -1.61 -28.46
C ASN A 207 -44.80 -0.61 -27.31
N TYR A 208 -43.67 -0.57 -26.61
CA TYR A 208 -43.36 0.51 -25.67
C TYR A 208 -42.52 1.57 -26.38
N TYR A 209 -43.04 2.79 -26.45
CA TYR A 209 -42.35 3.90 -27.10
C TYR A 209 -41.51 4.63 -26.06
N ALA A 210 -40.20 4.46 -26.18
CA ALA A 210 -39.20 5.19 -25.42
C ALA A 210 -38.70 6.44 -26.17
N ASN A 211 -39.48 7.00 -27.12
CA ASN A 211 -39.06 8.18 -27.88
C ASN A 211 -38.83 9.37 -26.93
N GLY A 212 -37.56 9.69 -26.68
CA GLY A 212 -37.14 10.71 -25.71
C GLY A 212 -36.96 10.23 -24.26
N VAL A 213 -37.06 8.92 -24.00
CA VAL A 213 -36.84 8.30 -22.68
C VAL A 213 -35.41 7.73 -22.63
N ASP A 214 -34.59 8.24 -21.72
CA ASP A 214 -33.25 7.71 -21.50
C ASP A 214 -33.33 6.45 -20.62
N MET A 215 -32.90 5.30 -21.15
CA MET A 215 -32.84 4.02 -20.44
C MET A 215 -31.42 3.63 -20.01
N SER A 216 -30.43 4.52 -20.18
CA SER A 216 -29.04 4.27 -19.77
C SER A 216 -28.90 4.01 -18.27
N TRP A 217 -29.81 4.53 -17.46
CA TRP A 217 -29.88 4.28 -16.02
C TRP A 217 -30.00 2.79 -15.69
N ALA A 218 -30.74 1.99 -16.46
CA ALA A 218 -30.95 0.58 -16.17
C ALA A 218 -29.65 -0.22 -16.30
N LYS A 219 -28.83 0.13 -17.32
CA LYS A 219 -27.49 -0.42 -17.49
C LYS A 219 -26.57 0.01 -16.35
N LYS A 220 -26.54 1.31 -16.03
CA LYS A 220 -25.73 1.84 -14.91
C LYS A 220 -26.10 1.18 -13.58
N MET A 221 -27.39 0.99 -13.31
CA MET A 221 -27.89 0.35 -12.10
C MET A 221 -27.43 -1.11 -11.98
N LYS A 222 -27.41 -1.84 -13.10
CA LYS A 222 -26.89 -3.21 -13.15
C LYS A 222 -25.37 -3.26 -12.92
N GLU A 223 -24.63 -2.29 -13.45
CA GLU A 223 -23.16 -2.21 -13.38
C GLU A 223 -22.66 -1.67 -12.03
N GLN A 224 -23.47 -0.85 -11.35
CA GLN A 224 -23.13 -0.24 -10.07
C GLN A 224 -22.83 -1.30 -9.02
N LYS A 225 -21.64 -1.23 -8.42
CA LYS A 225 -21.27 -2.12 -7.31
C LYS A 225 -21.74 -1.51 -5.99
N ILE A 226 -22.08 -2.38 -5.05
CA ILE A 226 -22.41 -2.02 -3.68
C ILE A 226 -21.36 -2.72 -2.82
N GLU A 227 -20.55 -1.95 -2.10
CA GLU A 227 -19.45 -2.44 -1.27
C GLU A 227 -19.68 -2.03 0.19
N SER A 228 -20.21 -2.95 1.00
CA SER A 228 -20.51 -2.67 2.41
C SER A 228 -19.26 -2.41 3.24
N ILE A 229 -19.21 -1.23 3.87
CA ILE A 229 -18.09 -0.84 4.74
C ILE A 229 -18.52 -0.93 6.20
N LYS A 230 -17.73 -1.65 7.00
CA LYS A 230 -17.93 -1.76 8.45
C LYS A 230 -17.00 -0.84 9.20
N TYR A 231 -17.46 -0.33 10.33
CA TYR A 231 -16.61 0.37 11.29
C TYR A 231 -15.45 -0.54 11.75
N ASP A 232 -14.22 -0.09 11.55
CA ASP A 232 -13.02 -0.82 11.94
C ASP A 232 -12.32 -0.13 13.11
N SER A 233 -12.54 -0.68 14.30
CA SER A 233 -11.93 -0.23 15.56
C SER A 233 -10.60 -0.93 15.88
N SER A 234 -10.06 -1.73 14.97
CA SER A 234 -8.84 -2.49 15.21
C SER A 234 -7.66 -1.59 15.51
N LYS A 235 -6.76 -2.10 16.34
CA LYS A 235 -5.53 -1.39 16.72
C LYS A 235 -4.72 -0.97 15.49
N LYS A 236 -4.58 -1.86 14.49
CA LYS A 236 -3.87 -1.56 13.24
C LYS A 236 -4.44 -0.34 12.51
N THR A 237 -5.76 -0.19 12.49
CA THR A 237 -6.44 0.94 11.83
C THR A 237 -6.25 2.25 12.61
N LYS A 238 -6.29 2.20 13.94
CA LYS A 238 -6.01 3.36 14.79
C LYS A 238 -4.54 3.79 14.72
N ASP A 239 -3.62 2.83 14.76
CA ASP A 239 -2.18 3.08 14.66
C ASP A 239 -1.85 3.73 13.30
N LEU A 240 -2.42 3.24 12.20
CA LEU A 240 -2.28 3.84 10.87
C LEU A 240 -2.78 5.30 10.84
N HIS A 241 -3.90 5.61 11.50
CA HIS A 241 -4.41 6.97 11.58
C HIS A 241 -3.44 7.90 12.34
N LYS A 242 -2.91 7.45 13.49
CA LYS A 242 -1.93 8.23 14.27
C LYS A 242 -0.63 8.45 13.51
N GLU A 243 -0.13 7.42 12.80
CA GLU A 243 1.05 7.58 11.94
C GLU A 243 0.80 8.59 10.82
N TYR A 244 -0.38 8.55 10.18
CA TYR A 244 -0.80 9.53 9.19
C TYR A 244 -0.80 10.96 9.75
N GLN A 245 -1.34 11.19 10.95
CA GLN A 245 -1.34 12.50 11.59
C GLN A 245 0.08 13.03 11.83
N SER A 246 0.98 12.17 12.33
CA SER A 246 2.40 12.53 12.52
C SER A 246 3.09 12.89 11.20
N ILE A 247 2.77 12.17 10.13
CA ILE A 247 3.27 12.45 8.78
C ILE A 247 2.72 13.77 8.25
N LEU A 248 1.43 14.05 8.45
CA LEU A 248 0.81 15.32 8.05
C LEU A 248 1.47 16.51 8.77
N ASP A 249 1.63 16.44 10.09
CA ASP A 249 2.34 17.44 10.88
C ASP A 249 3.76 17.69 10.37
N LYS A 250 4.46 16.62 9.98
CA LYS A 250 5.81 16.69 9.42
C LYS A 250 5.82 17.40 8.06
N LEU A 251 4.86 17.10 7.19
CA LEU A 251 4.68 17.75 5.89
C LEU A 251 4.35 19.23 6.05
N GLU A 252 3.43 19.59 6.95
CA GLU A 252 3.06 20.97 7.23
C GLU A 252 4.24 21.80 7.77
N LYS A 253 5.17 21.16 8.48
CA LYS A 253 6.44 21.76 8.92
C LYS A 253 7.52 21.83 7.82
N GLY A 254 7.19 21.42 6.59
CA GLY A 254 8.10 21.45 5.43
C GLY A 254 9.24 20.43 5.50
N LYS A 255 9.12 19.37 6.31
CA LYS A 255 10.15 18.33 6.46
C LYS A 255 9.95 17.22 5.43
N GLU A 256 11.05 16.67 4.91
CA GLU A 256 11.01 15.55 3.96
C GLU A 256 10.53 14.26 4.63
N LEU A 257 9.75 13.47 3.88
CA LEU A 257 9.34 12.13 4.29
C LEU A 257 10.40 11.10 3.90
N SER A 258 10.64 10.16 4.80
CA SER A 258 11.34 8.91 4.49
C SER A 258 10.48 8.03 3.59
N ASP A 259 11.12 7.04 2.94
CA ASP A 259 10.40 6.08 2.09
C ASP A 259 9.29 5.36 2.86
N LYS A 260 9.53 4.98 4.12
CA LYS A 260 8.56 4.28 4.95
C LYS A 260 7.37 5.16 5.34
N GLU A 261 7.62 6.42 5.71
CA GLU A 261 6.55 7.38 5.98
C GLU A 261 5.69 7.63 4.74
N PHE A 262 6.30 7.70 3.56
CA PHE A 262 5.55 7.81 2.32
C PHE A 262 4.69 6.57 2.04
N GLU A 263 5.22 5.36 2.27
CA GLU A 263 4.44 4.12 2.14
C GLU A 263 3.25 4.07 3.13
N THR A 264 3.42 4.58 4.35
CA THR A 264 2.31 4.73 5.32
C THR A 264 1.27 5.73 4.82
N LEU A 265 1.69 6.86 4.26
CA LEU A 265 0.79 7.86 3.66
C LEU A 265 -0.06 7.26 2.52
N GLU A 266 0.55 6.47 1.65
CA GLU A 266 -0.16 5.74 0.60
C GLU A 266 -1.11 4.69 1.15
N SER A 267 -0.68 3.95 2.17
CA SER A 267 -1.51 2.94 2.84
C SER A 267 -2.77 3.57 3.44
N TYR A 268 -2.64 4.77 4.03
CA TYR A 268 -3.77 5.54 4.54
C TYR A 268 -4.70 5.98 3.40
N ALA A 269 -4.17 6.61 2.35
CA ALA A 269 -4.96 7.07 1.20
C ALA A 269 -5.73 5.92 0.51
N ARG A 270 -5.08 4.77 0.34
CA ARG A 270 -5.72 3.56 -0.25
C ARG A 270 -6.79 2.96 0.66
N ARG A 271 -6.61 3.05 1.97
CA ARG A 271 -7.59 2.56 2.95
C ARG A 271 -8.83 3.45 3.00
N TYR A 272 -8.66 4.75 2.77
CA TYR A 272 -9.70 5.77 2.86
C TYR A 272 -9.88 6.53 1.54
N PRO A 273 -10.24 5.84 0.43
CA PRO A 273 -10.21 6.44 -0.91
C PRO A 273 -11.26 7.55 -1.12
N LYS A 274 -12.32 7.57 -0.31
CA LYS A 274 -13.39 8.59 -0.35
C LYS A 274 -13.14 9.78 0.58
N VAL A 275 -12.06 9.77 1.38
CA VAL A 275 -11.71 10.89 2.27
C VAL A 275 -11.10 12.04 1.46
N GLN A 276 -11.53 13.26 1.75
CA GLN A 276 -10.88 14.45 1.23
C GLN A 276 -9.56 14.71 1.98
N LEU A 277 -8.44 14.33 1.37
CA LEU A 277 -7.11 14.57 1.92
C LEU A 277 -6.70 16.04 1.76
N PRO A 278 -5.89 16.59 2.68
CA PRO A 278 -5.31 17.92 2.53
C PRO A 278 -4.51 18.07 1.22
N GLU A 279 -4.52 19.26 0.63
CA GLU A 279 -3.87 19.51 -0.66
C GLU A 279 -2.37 19.13 -0.63
N ILE A 280 -1.67 19.45 0.46
CA ILE A 280 -0.26 19.09 0.67
C ILE A 280 -0.01 17.58 0.59
N VAL A 281 -0.96 16.77 1.08
CA VAL A 281 -0.89 15.31 1.01
C VAL A 281 -1.12 14.84 -0.42
N THR A 282 -2.17 15.34 -1.09
CA THR A 282 -2.47 14.96 -2.48
C THR A 282 -1.34 15.33 -3.45
N ASN A 283 -0.73 16.50 -3.27
CA ASN A 283 0.42 16.96 -4.05
C ASN A 283 1.66 16.10 -3.79
N LYS A 284 1.91 15.72 -2.52
CA LYS A 284 3.03 14.82 -2.17
C LYS A 284 2.85 13.43 -2.77
N LEU A 285 1.67 12.83 -2.65
CA LEU A 285 1.34 11.53 -3.26
C LEU A 285 1.58 11.54 -4.77
N THR A 286 1.07 12.57 -5.46
CA THR A 286 1.20 12.72 -6.92
C THR A 286 2.64 12.92 -7.35
N THR A 287 3.35 13.84 -6.72
CA THR A 287 4.74 14.20 -7.08
C THR A 287 5.69 13.04 -6.83
N GLU A 288 5.56 12.37 -5.68
CA GLU A 288 6.43 11.26 -5.33
C GLU A 288 6.16 10.03 -6.20
N ALA A 289 4.90 9.76 -6.55
CA ALA A 289 4.57 8.71 -7.51
C ALA A 289 5.22 8.96 -8.88
N ALA A 290 5.17 10.20 -9.38
CA ALA A 290 5.84 10.59 -10.63
C ALA A 290 7.37 10.46 -10.53
N ASN A 291 7.96 10.86 -9.39
CA ASN A 291 9.40 10.71 -9.14
C ASN A 291 9.81 9.24 -9.11
N ARG A 292 9.05 8.37 -8.45
CA ARG A 292 9.34 6.93 -8.38
C ARG A 292 9.20 6.24 -9.74
N ALA A 293 8.30 6.70 -10.60
CA ALA A 293 8.19 6.21 -11.97
C ALA A 293 9.28 6.74 -12.93
N ASN A 294 10.11 7.72 -12.52
CA ASN A 294 11.07 8.38 -13.39
C ASN A 294 12.46 7.73 -13.33
N LEU A 295 13.04 7.43 -14.51
CA LEU A 295 14.34 6.75 -14.63
C LEU A 295 15.53 7.59 -14.13
N GLU A 296 15.54 8.90 -14.39
CA GLU A 296 16.60 9.80 -13.91
C GLU A 296 16.58 9.88 -12.39
N LYS A 297 15.37 9.93 -11.79
CA LYS A 297 15.21 9.91 -10.33
C LYS A 297 15.61 8.58 -9.70
N LEU A 298 15.34 7.45 -10.37
CA LEU A 298 15.89 6.16 -9.97
C LEU A 298 17.42 6.20 -9.94
N GLN A 299 18.07 6.68 -11.01
CA GLN A 299 19.53 6.77 -11.11
C GLN A 299 20.12 7.69 -10.04
N GLU A 300 19.53 8.87 -9.82
CA GLU A 300 19.92 9.79 -8.73
C GLU A 300 19.85 9.10 -7.36
N LYS A 301 18.79 8.33 -7.09
CA LYS A 301 18.60 7.61 -5.82
C LYS A 301 19.64 6.50 -5.66
N VAL A 302 19.90 5.72 -6.70
CA VAL A 302 20.92 4.66 -6.71
C VAL A 302 22.32 5.24 -6.44
N GLU A 303 22.69 6.34 -7.10
CA GLU A 303 23.99 6.99 -6.90
C GLU A 303 24.17 7.51 -5.46
N LYS A 304 23.10 8.02 -4.85
CA LYS A 304 23.09 8.39 -3.42
C LYS A 304 23.29 7.15 -2.53
N ILE A 305 22.64 6.03 -2.86
CA ILE A 305 22.80 4.76 -2.11
C ILE A 305 24.25 4.26 -2.19
N LYS A 306 24.84 4.20 -3.38
CA LYS A 306 26.25 3.77 -3.59
C LYS A 306 27.23 4.58 -2.73
N LYS A 307 27.00 5.89 -2.59
CA LYS A 307 27.84 6.83 -1.81
C LYS A 307 27.59 6.80 -0.30
N SER A 308 26.56 6.11 0.17
CA SER A 308 26.24 6.03 1.61
C SER A 308 27.28 5.25 2.42
N ASP A 309 27.23 5.43 3.73
CA ASP A 309 28.03 4.73 4.75
C ASP A 309 27.50 3.33 5.08
N LYS A 310 26.41 2.90 4.44
CA LYS A 310 25.79 1.58 4.60
C LYS A 310 26.70 0.44 4.11
N THR A 311 26.46 -0.76 4.63
CA THR A 311 27.12 -1.99 4.18
C THR A 311 26.74 -2.35 2.74
N SER A 312 27.59 -3.13 2.06
CA SER A 312 27.31 -3.71 0.74
C SER A 312 25.92 -4.33 0.62
N THR A 313 25.55 -5.19 1.58
CA THR A 313 24.27 -5.90 1.58
C THR A 313 23.09 -4.94 1.75
N GLU A 314 23.21 -3.95 2.63
CA GLU A 314 22.17 -2.92 2.79
C GLU A 314 22.03 -2.04 1.54
N LYS A 315 23.15 -1.69 0.89
CA LYS A 315 23.14 -0.96 -0.38
C LYS A 315 22.46 -1.75 -1.48
N ALA A 316 22.82 -3.03 -1.65
CA ALA A 316 22.16 -3.91 -2.60
C ALA A 316 20.65 -4.01 -2.32
N ASN A 317 20.26 -4.15 -1.06
CA ASN A 317 18.85 -4.17 -0.67
C ASN A 317 18.09 -2.89 -1.06
N LEU A 318 18.70 -1.72 -0.84
CA LEU A 318 18.12 -0.42 -1.18
C LEU A 318 18.08 -0.18 -2.69
N ILE A 319 19.09 -0.65 -3.43
CA ILE A 319 19.11 -0.61 -4.90
C ILE A 319 17.96 -1.44 -5.44
N VAL A 320 17.82 -2.70 -5.02
CA VAL A 320 16.71 -3.56 -5.44
C VAL A 320 15.36 -2.90 -5.12
N LYS A 321 15.19 -2.34 -3.91
CA LYS A 321 13.97 -1.62 -3.54
C LYS A 321 13.69 -0.41 -4.43
N ALA A 322 14.71 0.35 -4.82
CA ALA A 322 14.54 1.49 -5.73
C ALA A 322 14.05 1.05 -7.12
N TYR A 323 14.58 -0.07 -7.63
CA TYR A 323 14.11 -0.67 -8.89
C TYR A 323 12.70 -1.27 -8.77
N GLU A 324 12.36 -1.89 -7.63
CA GLU A 324 11.00 -2.36 -7.34
C GLU A 324 9.98 -1.22 -7.35
N ASP A 325 10.32 -0.08 -6.72
CA ASP A 325 9.50 1.12 -6.79
C ASP A 325 9.36 1.58 -8.25
N TYR A 326 10.45 1.71 -9.00
CA TYR A 326 10.38 2.10 -10.41
C TYR A 326 9.43 1.21 -11.24
N LEU A 327 9.53 -0.10 -11.08
CA LEU A 327 8.66 -1.06 -11.76
C LEU A 327 7.20 -0.96 -11.32
N PHE A 328 6.96 -0.85 -10.00
CA PHE A 328 5.62 -0.73 -9.43
C PHE A 328 4.92 0.54 -9.91
N TYR A 329 5.57 1.70 -9.80
CA TYR A 329 4.93 2.99 -10.12
C TYR A 329 4.70 3.19 -11.63
N ASN A 330 5.51 2.54 -12.49
CA ASN A 330 5.24 2.52 -13.93
C ASN A 330 4.05 1.62 -14.33
N ASN A 331 3.62 0.71 -13.46
CA ASN A 331 2.52 -0.23 -13.72
C ASN A 331 1.56 -0.31 -12.51
N ARG A 332 1.36 0.82 -11.83
CA ARG A 332 0.69 0.85 -10.51
C ARG A 332 -0.71 0.26 -10.56
N GLU A 333 -1.51 0.65 -11.55
CA GLU A 333 -2.89 0.17 -11.73
C GLU A 333 -2.94 -1.35 -11.92
N ALA A 334 -2.02 -1.92 -12.71
CA ALA A 334 -1.91 -3.36 -12.91
C ALA A 334 -1.63 -4.10 -11.61
N PHE A 335 -0.66 -3.62 -10.82
CA PHE A 335 -0.31 -4.22 -9.53
C PHE A 335 -1.40 -4.06 -8.47
N GLU A 336 -2.09 -2.92 -8.44
CA GLU A 336 -3.20 -2.68 -7.52
C GLU A 336 -4.40 -3.58 -7.84
N GLU A 337 -4.75 -3.76 -9.12
CA GLU A 337 -5.83 -4.67 -9.52
C GLU A 337 -5.45 -6.14 -9.30
N TYR A 338 -4.19 -6.52 -9.58
CA TYR A 338 -3.66 -7.83 -9.22
C TYR A 338 -3.83 -8.11 -7.72
N TRP A 339 -3.38 -7.17 -6.88
CA TRP A 339 -3.48 -7.31 -5.43
C TRP A 339 -4.92 -7.39 -4.95
N LYS A 340 -5.81 -6.56 -5.52
CA LYS A 340 -7.25 -6.59 -5.23
C LYS A 340 -7.86 -7.96 -5.50
N LYS A 341 -7.55 -8.57 -6.66
CA LYS A 341 -8.04 -9.91 -7.02
C LYS A 341 -7.46 -10.99 -6.11
N ARG A 342 -6.14 -10.96 -5.87
CA ARG A 342 -5.47 -11.88 -4.94
C ARG A 342 -6.06 -11.81 -3.53
N LYS A 343 -6.26 -10.60 -3.00
CA LYS A 343 -6.81 -10.40 -1.65
C LYS A 343 -8.23 -10.97 -1.51
N LYS A 344 -9.05 -10.93 -2.56
CA LYS A 344 -10.39 -11.53 -2.58
C LYS A 344 -10.37 -13.05 -2.47
N MET A 345 -9.30 -13.71 -2.87
CA MET A 345 -9.13 -15.16 -2.67
C MET A 345 -8.81 -15.50 -1.21
N GLY A 346 -8.29 -14.55 -0.42
CA GLY A 346 -7.99 -14.77 0.99
C GLY A 346 -7.10 -15.99 1.22
N ASP A 347 -7.53 -16.87 2.12
CA ASP A 347 -6.80 -18.09 2.50
C ASP A 347 -6.72 -19.14 1.39
N ASP A 348 -7.50 -19.00 0.30
CA ASP A 348 -7.42 -19.91 -0.84
C ASP A 348 -6.15 -19.68 -1.67
N TRP A 349 -5.56 -18.50 -1.62
CA TRP A 349 -4.37 -18.19 -2.42
C TRP A 349 -3.19 -19.11 -2.05
N GLY A 350 -2.68 -19.86 -3.04
CA GLY A 350 -1.54 -20.76 -2.89
C GLY A 350 -1.89 -22.21 -2.53
N LYS A 351 -3.18 -22.57 -2.42
CA LYS A 351 -3.59 -23.97 -2.24
C LYS A 351 -3.37 -24.78 -3.53
N GLU A 352 -2.95 -26.03 -3.38
CA GLU A 352 -2.76 -27.01 -4.47
C GLU A 352 -4.08 -27.65 -4.92
N ASP A 353 -5.13 -26.84 -5.09
CA ASP A 353 -6.40 -27.28 -5.67
C ASP A 353 -6.47 -26.84 -7.14
N PRO A 354 -6.86 -27.71 -8.09
CA PRO A 354 -6.86 -27.37 -9.52
C PRO A 354 -7.72 -26.14 -9.87
N ILE A 355 -8.87 -25.95 -9.22
CA ILE A 355 -9.76 -24.82 -9.48
C ILE A 355 -9.13 -23.53 -8.94
N ILE A 356 -8.47 -23.60 -7.79
CA ILE A 356 -7.73 -22.47 -7.21
C ILE A 356 -6.54 -22.11 -8.10
N GLN A 357 -5.78 -23.10 -8.58
CA GLN A 357 -4.64 -22.88 -9.47
C GLN A 357 -5.06 -22.25 -10.80
N ASP A 358 -6.16 -22.70 -11.41
CA ASP A 358 -6.71 -22.08 -12.62
C ASP A 358 -7.07 -20.61 -12.38
N LYS A 359 -7.72 -20.29 -11.26
CA LYS A 359 -8.02 -18.89 -10.88
C LYS A 359 -6.76 -18.06 -10.68
N MET A 360 -5.73 -18.61 -10.03
CA MET A 360 -4.45 -17.92 -9.86
C MET A 360 -3.79 -17.65 -11.21
N ASN A 361 -3.79 -18.63 -12.12
CA ASN A 361 -3.25 -18.51 -13.47
C ASN A 361 -4.01 -17.45 -14.28
N ASP A 362 -5.33 -17.39 -14.15
CA ASP A 362 -6.14 -16.35 -14.81
C ASP A 362 -5.82 -14.95 -14.29
N ILE A 363 -5.64 -14.79 -12.98
CA ILE A 363 -5.20 -13.52 -12.37
C ILE A 363 -3.82 -13.10 -12.88
N GLU A 364 -2.86 -14.03 -12.98
CA GLU A 364 -1.51 -13.75 -13.52
C GLU A 364 -1.56 -13.38 -15.01
N LYS A 365 -2.37 -14.07 -15.82
CA LYS A 365 -2.57 -13.74 -17.25
C LYS A 365 -3.21 -12.37 -17.44
N GLU A 366 -4.19 -12.03 -16.61
CA GLU A 366 -4.83 -10.71 -16.63
C GLU A 366 -3.85 -9.62 -16.21
N PHE A 367 -3.02 -9.87 -15.19
CA PHE A 367 -1.95 -8.96 -14.79
C PHE A 367 -0.98 -8.72 -15.96
N TYR A 368 -0.47 -9.77 -16.59
CA TYR A 368 0.45 -9.65 -17.73
C TYR A 368 -0.16 -8.80 -18.86
N LYS A 369 -1.43 -9.02 -19.23
CA LYS A 369 -2.14 -8.24 -20.25
C LYS A 369 -2.37 -6.78 -19.85
N SER A 370 -2.38 -6.49 -18.56
CA SER A 370 -2.61 -5.14 -18.01
C SER A 370 -1.34 -4.30 -17.89
N LEU A 371 -0.15 -4.87 -18.14
CA LEU A 371 1.10 -4.11 -18.17
C LEU A 371 1.07 -3.11 -19.33
N THR A 372 1.03 -1.83 -19.01
CA THR A 372 0.92 -0.73 -19.99
C THR A 372 2.26 -0.09 -20.34
N SER A 373 3.26 -0.21 -19.45
CA SER A 373 4.58 0.37 -19.68
C SER A 373 5.37 -0.43 -20.73
N LYS A 374 6.11 0.26 -21.60
CA LYS A 374 7.09 -0.36 -22.51
C LYS A 374 8.41 -0.63 -21.80
N ILE A 375 8.37 -1.03 -20.53
CA ILE A 375 9.58 -1.36 -19.79
C ILE A 375 10.16 -2.64 -20.38
N ASN A 376 11.39 -2.55 -20.86
CA ASN A 376 12.17 -3.74 -21.16
C ASN A 376 12.72 -4.27 -19.83
N ILE A 377 12.05 -5.30 -19.29
CA ILE A 377 12.36 -5.81 -17.96
C ILE A 377 13.78 -6.36 -17.89
N LYS A 378 14.28 -6.99 -18.96
CA LYS A 378 15.67 -7.49 -19.02
C LYS A 378 16.68 -6.36 -18.87
N VAL A 379 16.50 -5.25 -19.59
CA VAL A 379 17.39 -4.08 -19.48
C VAL A 379 17.35 -3.51 -18.06
N VAL A 380 16.15 -3.42 -17.45
CA VAL A 380 16.02 -2.96 -16.07
C VAL A 380 16.74 -3.89 -15.08
N THR A 381 16.58 -5.21 -15.24
CA THR A 381 17.26 -6.22 -14.44
C THR A 381 18.78 -6.17 -14.61
N GLN A 382 19.28 -5.98 -15.84
CA GLN A 382 20.70 -5.80 -16.13
C GLN A 382 21.26 -4.54 -15.48
N ASN A 383 20.58 -3.40 -15.60
CA ASN A 383 20.99 -2.14 -14.98
C ASN A 383 21.06 -2.27 -13.46
N MET A 384 20.05 -2.89 -12.84
CA MET A 384 20.07 -3.17 -11.40
C MET A 384 21.25 -4.08 -11.02
N GLY A 385 21.50 -5.14 -11.81
CA GLY A 385 22.64 -6.02 -11.61
C GLY A 385 23.98 -5.29 -11.68
N ASN A 386 24.15 -4.40 -12.66
CA ASN A 386 25.33 -3.54 -12.78
C ASN A 386 25.48 -2.60 -11.58
N ASP A 387 24.40 -1.99 -11.10
CA ASP A 387 24.43 -1.12 -9.92
C ASP A 387 24.84 -1.87 -8.64
N VAL A 388 24.43 -3.13 -8.50
CA VAL A 388 24.88 -4.00 -7.39
C VAL A 388 26.35 -4.37 -7.54
N LEU A 389 26.82 -4.67 -8.75
CA LEU A 389 28.24 -4.92 -9.02
C LEU A 389 29.12 -3.68 -8.77
N ASP A 390 28.63 -2.48 -9.07
CA ASP A 390 29.32 -1.24 -8.78
C ASP A 390 29.57 -1.05 -7.28
N VAL A 391 28.62 -1.45 -6.43
CA VAL A 391 28.80 -1.42 -4.96
C VAL A 391 29.99 -2.29 -4.56
N LYS A 392 30.08 -3.51 -5.09
CA LYS A 392 31.22 -4.41 -4.86
C LYS A 392 32.52 -3.75 -5.30
N ASN A 393 32.56 -3.25 -6.53
CA ASN A 393 33.76 -2.63 -7.10
C ASN A 393 34.25 -1.45 -6.26
N LEU A 394 33.34 -0.60 -5.78
CA LEU A 394 33.68 0.53 -4.90
C LEU A 394 34.23 0.07 -3.54
N GLU A 395 33.72 -1.04 -2.98
CA GLU A 395 34.25 -1.60 -1.74
C GLU A 395 35.61 -2.25 -1.92
N ASP A 396 35.83 -2.97 -3.01
CA ASP A 396 37.13 -3.57 -3.33
C ASP A 396 38.21 -2.51 -3.51
N VAL A 397 37.89 -1.40 -4.18
CA VAL A 397 38.79 -0.24 -4.30
C VAL A 397 39.11 0.35 -2.92
N LYS A 398 38.11 0.62 -2.08
CA LYS A 398 38.32 1.15 -0.72
C LYS A 398 39.16 0.20 0.14
N LYS A 399 38.91 -1.10 0.04
CA LYS A 399 39.68 -2.14 0.74
C LYS A 399 41.13 -2.15 0.27
N GLY A 400 41.36 -2.06 -1.04
CA GLY A 400 42.68 -1.91 -1.64
C GLY A 400 43.43 -0.69 -1.13
N GLU A 401 42.78 0.48 -1.12
CA GLU A 401 43.34 1.73 -0.59
C GLU A 401 43.71 1.63 0.89
N LEU A 402 42.85 1.01 1.72
CA LEU A 402 43.12 0.79 3.15
C LEU A 402 44.30 -0.15 3.37
N ILE A 403 44.39 -1.24 2.60
CA ILE A 403 45.54 -2.16 2.65
C ILE A 403 46.83 -1.44 2.24
N GLN A 404 46.79 -0.64 1.16
CA GLN A 404 47.93 0.16 0.72
C GLN A 404 48.36 1.17 1.78
N ARG A 405 47.40 1.90 2.37
CA ARG A 405 47.68 2.85 3.45
C ARG A 405 48.26 2.14 4.68
N GLY A 406 47.72 1.00 5.08
CA GLY A 406 48.25 0.18 6.17
C GLY A 406 49.69 -0.26 5.93
N ARG A 407 50.00 -0.75 4.72
CA ARG A 407 51.37 -1.14 4.32
C ARG A 407 52.34 0.05 4.17
N SER A 408 51.83 1.25 3.88
CA SER A 408 52.65 2.47 3.89
C SER A 408 53.06 2.91 5.31
N ILE A 409 52.23 2.56 6.31
CA ILE A 409 52.45 2.87 7.73
C ILE A 409 53.28 1.78 8.42
N TRP A 410 53.07 0.51 8.06
CA TRP A 410 53.77 -0.64 8.65
C TRP A 410 54.57 -1.41 7.60
N LYS A 411 55.90 -1.33 7.69
CA LYS A 411 56.84 -2.13 6.88
C LYS A 411 57.32 -3.32 7.72
N SER A 412 56.91 -4.53 7.35
CA SER A 412 57.39 -5.73 8.03
C SER A 412 58.87 -5.99 7.73
N PRO A 413 59.69 -6.48 8.67
CA PRO A 413 61.08 -6.81 8.41
C PRO A 413 61.20 -7.88 7.31
N GLY A 414 61.78 -7.52 6.16
CA GLY A 414 61.95 -8.41 5.00
C GLY A 414 61.05 -8.12 3.79
N ASP A 415 60.13 -7.16 3.89
CA ASP A 415 59.25 -6.76 2.78
C ASP A 415 60.02 -5.82 1.82
N ASN A 416 60.26 -6.25 0.59
CA ASN A 416 61.16 -5.62 -0.40
C ASN A 416 60.45 -4.60 -1.31
N GLY A 417 59.21 -4.21 -0.99
CA GLY A 417 58.55 -3.03 -1.57
C GLY A 417 58.29 -3.10 -3.08
N ARG A 418 58.45 -4.27 -3.70
CA ARG A 418 58.10 -4.49 -5.11
C ARG A 418 56.65 -4.92 -5.24
N ILE A 419 55.96 -4.25 -6.15
CA ILE A 419 54.57 -4.51 -6.52
C ILE A 419 54.51 -5.91 -7.12
N ASP A 420 53.87 -6.85 -6.42
CA ASP A 420 53.31 -8.01 -7.07
C ASP A 420 51.84 -7.68 -7.37
N SER A 421 51.56 -7.33 -8.62
CA SER A 421 50.21 -7.07 -9.12
C SER A 421 49.33 -8.33 -9.11
N SER A 422 49.82 -9.46 -8.60
CA SER A 422 49.12 -10.74 -8.52
C SER A 422 48.50 -11.07 -7.15
N ILE A 423 48.66 -10.23 -6.12
CA ILE A 423 47.88 -10.42 -4.88
C ILE A 423 46.47 -9.91 -5.15
N ALA A 424 45.58 -10.82 -5.55
CA ALA A 424 44.16 -10.57 -5.79
C ALA A 424 43.57 -9.69 -4.68
N ILE A 425 43.18 -8.46 -5.05
CA ILE A 425 42.39 -7.58 -4.20
C ILE A 425 41.00 -8.22 -4.14
N GLY A 426 40.83 -9.13 -3.18
CA GLY A 426 39.70 -10.07 -3.14
C GLY A 426 40.21 -11.51 -3.10
N ASN A 427 40.36 -12.09 -1.91
CA ASN A 427 40.50 -13.54 -1.84
C ASN A 427 39.19 -14.12 -2.36
N LYS A 428 39.22 -14.86 -3.48
CA LYS A 428 38.06 -15.59 -4.08
C LYS A 428 37.18 -16.34 -3.06
N ILE A 429 37.75 -16.72 -1.90
CA ILE A 429 37.06 -17.36 -0.77
C ILE A 429 36.09 -16.41 -0.04
N GLY A 430 36.41 -15.12 0.10
CA GLY A 430 35.55 -14.12 0.76
C GLY A 430 34.41 -13.60 -0.12
N ASP A 431 34.64 -13.54 -1.43
CA ASP A 431 33.64 -13.07 -2.39
C ASP A 431 32.50 -14.09 -2.58
N ASN A 432 32.83 -15.39 -2.48
CA ASN A 432 31.83 -16.46 -2.44
C ASN A 432 30.86 -16.30 -1.26
N GLY A 433 31.36 -16.05 -0.04
CA GLY A 433 30.51 -15.87 1.14
C GLY A 433 29.62 -14.63 1.03
N THR A 434 30.18 -13.53 0.53
CA THR A 434 29.44 -12.27 0.36
C THR A 434 28.38 -12.38 -0.75
N PHE A 435 28.68 -13.08 -1.85
CA PHE A 435 27.71 -13.36 -2.91
C PHE A 435 26.58 -14.25 -2.41
N ILE A 436 26.89 -15.29 -1.63
CA ILE A 436 25.88 -16.14 -0.96
C ILE A 436 24.97 -15.29 -0.07
N ASP A 437 25.51 -14.31 0.66
CA ASP A 437 24.73 -13.37 1.48
C ASP A 437 23.85 -12.40 0.68
N LEU A 438 24.04 -12.29 -0.64
CA LEU A 438 23.18 -11.51 -1.53
C LEU A 438 22.04 -12.35 -2.12
N VAL A 439 22.29 -13.63 -2.43
CA VAL A 439 21.38 -14.48 -3.24
C VAL A 439 20.60 -15.52 -2.44
N ASN A 440 20.99 -15.81 -1.19
CA ASN A 440 20.28 -16.76 -0.34
C ASN A 440 18.83 -16.34 -0.05
N SER A 441 18.01 -17.27 0.45
CA SER A 441 16.62 -16.98 0.83
C SER A 441 16.52 -15.78 1.78
N ASN A 442 15.55 -14.89 1.51
CA ASN A 442 15.33 -13.63 2.23
C ASN A 442 16.49 -12.62 2.15
N LYS A 443 17.40 -12.76 1.17
CA LYS A 443 18.47 -11.79 0.89
C LYS A 443 18.11 -10.86 -0.27
N PRO A 444 18.88 -9.78 -0.51
CA PRO A 444 18.52 -8.75 -1.49
C PRO A 444 18.16 -9.26 -2.89
N LEU A 445 18.85 -10.31 -3.37
CA LEU A 445 18.68 -10.87 -4.71
C LEU A 445 17.81 -12.13 -4.74
N ASP A 446 17.16 -12.51 -3.64
CA ASP A 446 16.07 -13.51 -3.64
C ASP A 446 14.80 -12.89 -4.22
N LEU A 447 14.86 -12.55 -5.51
CA LEU A 447 13.85 -11.76 -6.19
C LEU A 447 12.49 -12.46 -6.18
N LYS A 448 12.44 -13.79 -6.24
CA LYS A 448 11.20 -14.57 -6.27
C LYS A 448 10.39 -14.41 -4.97
N ASN A 449 11.06 -14.50 -3.81
CA ASN A 449 10.38 -14.50 -2.51
C ASN A 449 10.36 -13.13 -1.84
N ARG A 450 11.01 -12.12 -2.44
CA ARG A 450 11.06 -10.77 -1.90
C ARG A 450 9.66 -10.16 -1.75
N VAL A 451 9.37 -9.69 -0.55
CA VAL A 451 8.13 -8.98 -0.24
C VAL A 451 8.32 -7.50 -0.56
N TYR A 452 7.53 -6.97 -1.50
CA TYR A 452 7.64 -5.57 -1.89
C TYR A 452 7.31 -4.59 -0.75
N ARG A 453 6.14 -4.77 -0.12
CA ARG A 453 5.64 -4.01 1.04
C ARG A 453 4.71 -4.87 1.89
N GLU A 454 4.49 -4.48 3.15
CA GLU A 454 3.55 -5.19 4.04
C GLU A 454 2.12 -5.20 3.45
N ASP A 455 1.72 -4.10 2.82
CA ASP A 455 0.39 -3.95 2.24
C ASP A 455 0.30 -4.41 0.77
N TYR A 456 1.43 -4.82 0.18
CA TYR A 456 1.55 -5.52 -1.11
C TYR A 456 2.49 -6.72 -0.94
N PRO A 457 2.04 -7.80 -0.27
CA PRO A 457 2.89 -8.91 0.15
C PRO A 457 3.15 -9.91 -0.99
N PHE A 458 3.73 -9.43 -2.08
CA PHE A 458 4.18 -10.21 -3.23
C PHE A 458 5.50 -9.66 -3.77
N SER A 459 6.16 -10.47 -4.58
CA SER A 459 7.31 -10.06 -5.37
C SER A 459 6.87 -9.35 -6.65
N ILE A 460 7.49 -8.20 -6.92
CA ILE A 460 7.41 -7.49 -8.21
C ILE A 460 8.11 -8.28 -9.32
N TRP A 461 9.22 -8.91 -8.97
CA TRP A 461 10.07 -9.65 -9.91
C TRP A 461 9.52 -11.04 -10.24
N GLY A 462 8.75 -11.63 -9.32
CA GLY A 462 8.14 -12.96 -9.50
C GLY A 462 6.86 -12.96 -10.32
N ARG A 463 6.60 -11.89 -11.09
CA ARG A 463 5.46 -11.77 -12.00
C ARG A 463 5.90 -12.01 -13.44
N GLN A 464 4.92 -12.34 -14.28
CA GLN A 464 5.17 -12.45 -15.71
C GLN A 464 5.23 -11.07 -16.37
N TRP A 465 6.44 -10.68 -16.78
CA TRP A 465 6.71 -9.40 -17.46
C TRP A 465 6.75 -9.53 -18.98
N GLU A 466 7.18 -10.69 -19.49
CA GLU A 466 7.22 -11.03 -20.91
C GLU A 466 6.75 -12.48 -21.12
N GLU A 467 6.40 -12.82 -22.36
CA GLU A 467 6.00 -14.18 -22.72
C GLU A 467 7.12 -15.17 -22.37
N GLY A 468 6.79 -16.21 -21.59
CA GLY A 468 7.75 -17.21 -21.13
C GLY A 468 8.67 -16.79 -19.97
N MET A 469 8.54 -15.58 -19.43
CA MET A 469 9.27 -15.12 -18.23
C MET A 469 8.42 -15.26 -16.97
N GLU A 470 8.08 -16.49 -16.61
CA GLU A 470 7.22 -16.78 -15.45
C GLU A 470 8.02 -16.95 -14.15
N SER A 471 7.40 -16.62 -13.01
CA SER A 471 7.77 -16.96 -11.62
C SER A 471 9.23 -16.69 -11.21
N ASP A 472 10.16 -17.54 -11.64
CA ASP A 472 11.55 -17.64 -11.20
C ASP A 472 12.52 -16.93 -12.14
N TYR A 473 12.07 -16.64 -13.37
CA TYR A 473 12.93 -16.30 -14.49
C TYR A 473 13.93 -15.18 -14.16
N LEU A 474 13.45 -14.05 -13.65
CA LEU A 474 14.29 -12.89 -13.37
C LEU A 474 15.25 -13.13 -12.19
N GLY A 475 14.87 -13.96 -11.21
CA GLY A 475 15.75 -14.36 -10.11
C GLY A 475 16.91 -15.22 -10.61
N ASN A 476 16.61 -16.26 -11.38
CA ASN A 476 17.60 -17.16 -11.98
C ASN A 476 18.51 -16.43 -12.98
N TYR A 477 17.92 -15.60 -13.83
CA TYR A 477 18.64 -14.75 -14.78
C TYR A 477 19.62 -13.83 -14.06
N LEU A 478 19.17 -13.11 -13.02
CA LEU A 478 20.02 -12.19 -12.29
C LEU A 478 21.11 -12.91 -11.49
N PHE A 479 20.82 -14.09 -10.93
CA PHE A 479 21.83 -14.93 -10.29
C PHE A 479 22.99 -15.23 -11.24
N GLY A 480 22.69 -15.63 -12.48
CA GLY A 480 23.69 -15.87 -13.51
C GLY A 480 24.47 -14.60 -13.89
N TYR A 481 23.75 -13.51 -14.14
CA TYR A 481 24.32 -12.23 -14.56
C TYR A 481 25.24 -11.61 -13.49
N VAL A 482 24.71 -11.39 -12.28
CA VAL A 482 25.48 -10.82 -11.16
C VAL A 482 26.54 -11.79 -10.69
N GLY A 483 26.24 -13.09 -10.59
CA GLY A 483 27.22 -14.09 -10.19
C GLY A 483 28.44 -14.13 -11.10
N LYS A 484 28.26 -13.93 -12.41
CA LYS A 484 29.38 -13.87 -13.36
C LYS A 484 30.30 -12.68 -13.10
N GLY A 485 29.73 -11.50 -12.90
CA GLY A 485 30.52 -10.29 -12.60
C GLY A 485 31.07 -10.24 -11.17
N TYR A 486 30.38 -10.85 -10.22
CA TYR A 486 30.76 -10.80 -8.80
C TYR A 486 31.89 -11.79 -8.49
N LEU A 487 31.82 -13.01 -9.02
CA LEU A 487 32.76 -14.08 -8.66
C LEU A 487 33.90 -14.29 -9.66
N GLU A 488 33.80 -13.70 -10.87
CA GLU A 488 34.75 -13.90 -11.97
C GLU A 488 35.11 -15.39 -12.20
N SER A 489 34.13 -16.26 -11.97
CA SER A 489 34.31 -17.71 -11.91
C SER A 489 33.93 -18.39 -13.24
N SER A 490 34.22 -19.69 -13.37
CA SER A 490 33.79 -20.46 -14.54
C SER A 490 32.26 -20.58 -14.59
N ASP A 491 31.70 -20.70 -15.78
CA ASP A 491 30.24 -20.86 -15.95
C ASP A 491 29.73 -22.12 -15.23
N GLU A 492 30.54 -23.18 -15.23
CA GLU A 492 30.25 -24.44 -14.52
C GLU A 492 30.22 -24.25 -13.01
N TYR A 493 31.11 -23.41 -12.44
CA TYR A 493 31.12 -23.12 -11.01
C TYR A 493 29.83 -22.42 -10.55
N LEU A 494 29.34 -21.45 -11.33
CA LEU A 494 28.09 -20.73 -11.02
C LEU A 494 26.87 -21.67 -11.09
N LYS A 495 26.82 -22.53 -12.09
CA LYS A 495 25.74 -23.51 -12.26
C LYS A 495 25.70 -24.55 -11.13
N ILE A 496 26.86 -25.04 -10.69
CA ILE A 496 26.98 -25.95 -9.54
C ILE A 496 26.60 -25.23 -8.24
N GLY A 497 27.05 -23.97 -8.08
CA GLY A 497 26.72 -23.14 -6.91
C GLY A 497 25.22 -22.86 -6.75
N ALA A 498 24.51 -22.60 -7.85
CA ALA A 498 23.06 -22.42 -7.84
C ALA A 498 22.33 -23.69 -7.36
N GLY A 499 22.73 -24.87 -7.86
CA GLY A 499 22.15 -26.15 -7.45
C GLY A 499 22.47 -26.55 -6.01
N ALA A 500 23.66 -26.20 -5.50
CA ALA A 500 24.08 -26.52 -4.14
C ALA A 500 23.40 -25.62 -3.08
N ALA A 501 23.11 -24.35 -3.40
CA ALA A 501 22.45 -23.42 -2.49
C ALA A 501 20.98 -23.82 -2.18
N GLN A 502 20.28 -24.45 -3.14
CA GLN A 502 18.91 -24.92 -2.97
C GLN A 502 18.81 -26.36 -2.46
N GLY A 503 19.71 -27.27 -2.86
CA GLY A 503 19.72 -28.66 -2.36
C GLY A 503 19.96 -28.80 -0.84
N LEU A 504 20.63 -27.81 -0.22
CA LEU A 504 20.80 -27.73 1.24
C LEU A 504 19.53 -27.23 1.97
N SER A 505 18.64 -26.50 1.29
CA SER A 505 17.32 -26.10 1.80
C SER A 505 16.37 -27.30 1.88
N ASP A 506 16.37 -28.14 0.84
CA ASP A 506 15.32 -29.16 0.64
C ASP A 506 15.67 -30.56 1.19
N LYS A 507 16.85 -30.72 1.80
CA LYS A 507 17.32 -31.97 2.47
C LYS A 507 17.30 -33.26 1.63
N ASP A 508 17.22 -33.20 0.30
CA ASP A 508 17.15 -34.41 -0.54
C ASP A 508 18.34 -34.54 -1.51
N ALA A 509 19.45 -35.07 -1.00
CA ALA A 509 20.74 -35.16 -1.69
C ALA A 509 20.75 -36.12 -2.91
N ILE A 510 19.77 -37.02 -3.05
CA ILE A 510 19.75 -38.04 -4.12
C ILE A 510 19.19 -37.46 -5.43
N LYS A 511 18.23 -36.53 -5.38
CA LYS A 511 17.69 -35.81 -6.55
C LYS A 511 18.76 -34.94 -7.22
N TYR A 512 19.59 -34.29 -6.40
CA TYR A 512 20.73 -33.47 -6.81
C TYR A 512 21.79 -34.25 -7.64
N ILE A 513 22.21 -35.43 -7.16
CA ILE A 513 23.25 -36.24 -7.82
C ILE A 513 22.79 -36.73 -9.20
N ASN A 514 21.52 -37.10 -9.34
CA ASN A 514 20.97 -37.59 -10.61
C ASN A 514 20.77 -36.49 -11.67
N ASN A 515 20.50 -35.24 -11.26
CA ASN A 515 20.36 -34.12 -12.20
C ASN A 515 21.72 -33.67 -12.77
N VAL A 516 22.75 -33.59 -11.91
CA VAL A 516 24.11 -33.19 -12.30
C VAL A 516 24.74 -34.20 -13.27
N ILE A 517 24.49 -35.51 -13.10
CA ILE A 517 25.00 -36.57 -13.99
C ILE A 517 24.37 -36.51 -15.40
N ASN A 518 23.18 -35.91 -15.54
CA ASN A 518 22.43 -35.83 -16.80
C ASN A 518 22.56 -34.46 -17.51
N GLY A 519 23.46 -33.58 -17.05
CA GLY A 519 23.69 -32.26 -17.66
C GLY A 519 22.62 -31.20 -17.34
N ASN A 520 21.75 -31.47 -16.37
CA ASN A 520 20.74 -30.53 -15.88
C ASN A 520 21.25 -29.84 -14.61
N TYR A 521 21.34 -28.51 -14.63
CA TYR A 521 21.87 -27.70 -13.52
C TYR A 521 20.74 -26.93 -12.83
N GLY A 522 20.40 -27.28 -11.59
CA GLY A 522 19.19 -26.83 -10.89
C GLY A 522 18.22 -28.00 -10.65
N ASP A 523 17.11 -27.74 -9.95
CA ASP A 523 16.11 -28.79 -9.66
C ASP A 523 15.36 -29.24 -10.92
N ASN A 524 15.21 -28.33 -11.89
CA ASN A 524 14.56 -28.57 -13.18
C ASN A 524 15.42 -28.03 -14.37
N PRO A 525 15.30 -28.60 -15.58
CA PRO A 525 16.04 -28.15 -16.77
C PRO A 525 15.83 -26.67 -17.17
N GLY A 526 14.74 -26.05 -16.70
CA GLY A 526 14.42 -24.64 -16.97
C GLY A 526 15.36 -23.65 -16.27
N ASP A 527 15.73 -23.90 -15.02
CA ASP A 527 16.54 -22.98 -14.21
C ASP A 527 17.96 -22.84 -14.77
N ALA A 528 18.54 -23.97 -15.22
CA ALA A 528 19.84 -24.03 -15.87
C ALA A 528 19.94 -23.06 -17.06
N LYS A 529 18.86 -23.01 -17.85
CA LYS A 529 18.78 -22.18 -19.06
C LYS A 529 18.68 -20.71 -18.68
N MET A 530 17.83 -20.35 -17.73
CA MET A 530 17.65 -18.97 -17.27
C MET A 530 18.94 -18.39 -16.68
N ILE A 531 19.67 -19.19 -15.89
CA ILE A 531 21.00 -18.81 -15.36
C ILE A 531 22.00 -18.62 -16.51
N GLN A 532 21.99 -19.51 -17.50
CA GLN A 532 22.88 -19.39 -18.65
C GLN A 532 22.58 -18.15 -19.49
N ASP A 533 21.31 -17.78 -19.67
CA ASP A 533 20.90 -16.55 -20.35
C ASP A 533 21.56 -15.34 -19.67
N GLY A 534 21.49 -15.24 -18.33
CA GLY A 534 22.14 -14.18 -17.57
C GLY A 534 23.66 -14.15 -17.70
N ILE A 535 24.31 -15.31 -17.67
CA ILE A 535 25.77 -15.42 -17.89
C ILE A 535 26.17 -14.94 -19.29
N ASN A 536 25.38 -15.30 -20.31
CA ASN A 536 25.64 -14.90 -21.70
C ASN A 536 25.52 -13.38 -21.87
N ASP A 537 24.42 -12.80 -21.38
CA ASP A 537 24.16 -11.36 -21.48
C ASP A 537 25.22 -10.54 -20.73
N TYR A 538 25.71 -11.02 -19.58
CA TYR A 538 26.83 -10.40 -18.89
C TYR A 538 28.08 -10.39 -19.78
N LYS A 539 28.45 -11.54 -20.38
CA LYS A 539 29.62 -11.60 -21.26
C LYS A 539 29.48 -10.71 -22.47
N GLU A 540 28.29 -10.56 -23.04
CA GLU A 540 28.07 -9.66 -24.17
C GLU A 540 28.22 -8.20 -23.79
N SER A 541 27.79 -7.83 -22.58
CA SER A 541 27.85 -6.45 -22.07
C SER A 541 29.28 -6.01 -21.70
N TYR A 542 30.17 -6.95 -21.38
CA TYR A 542 31.55 -6.70 -20.91
C TYR A 542 32.63 -7.33 -21.82
N LYS A 543 32.35 -7.45 -23.13
CA LYS A 543 33.25 -7.95 -24.17
C LYS A 543 34.38 -6.99 -24.54
#